data_AF-A0A933L495-F1
#
_entry.id   AF-A0A933L495-F1
#
_cell.length_a   1.000
_cell.length_b   1.000
_cell.length_c   1.000
_cell.angle_alpha   90.00
_cell.angle_beta   90.00
_cell.angle_gamma   90.00
#
_symmetry.space_group_name_H-M   'P 1'
#
loop_
_entity.id
_entity.type
_entity.pdbx_description
1 polymer ?
#
loop_
_entity_poly.entity_id
_entity_poly.type
_entity_poly.pdbx_seq_one_letter_code
_entity_poly.pdbx_strand_id
1 'polypeptide(L)' 'MRQTTRRLWGTVAIIVLTIAYPLAAMELYATYLMALPWWGAVPVFAVLGALWFFPASWIIRWMAKAD' A
#
# COMPACT_ATOMS: atom_id res chain seq x y z
N MET A 1 -24.45 8.28 13.10
CA MET A 1 -23.20 7.51 12.91
C MET A 1 -22.17 8.00 13.91
N ARG A 2 -21.93 7.30 15.03
CA ARG A 2 -20.84 7.70 15.94
C ARG A 2 -19.52 7.43 15.23
N GLN A 3 -18.78 8.48 14.87
CA GLN A 3 -17.40 8.32 14.43
C GLN A 3 -16.61 7.80 15.63
N THR A 4 -16.08 6.60 15.51
CA THR A 4 -15.21 6.05 16.54
C THR A 4 -13.77 6.45 16.24
N THR A 5 -12.95 6.59 17.27
CA THR A 5 -11.52 6.96 17.15
C THR A 5 -10.77 6.05 16.18
N ARG A 6 -11.17 4.77 16.06
CA ARG A 6 -10.60 3.82 15.09
C ARG A 6 -10.83 4.23 13.63
N ARG A 7 -11.97 4.83 13.29
CA ARG A 7 -12.24 5.30 11.92
C ARG A 7 -11.34 6.48 11.53
N LEU A 8 -11.13 7.44 12.45
CA LEU A 8 -10.25 8.58 12.22
C LEU A 8 -8.80 8.11 11.96
N TRP A 9 -8.27 7.27 12.87
CA TRP A 9 -6.92 6.73 12.72
C TRP A 9 -6.77 5.82 11.51
N GLY A 10 -7.82 5.08 11.16
CA GLY A 10 -7.81 4.26 9.95
C GLY A 10 -7.78 5.08 8.66
N THR A 11 -8.48 6.21 8.61
CA THR A 11 -8.36 7.15 7.48
C THR A 11 -6.93 7.69 7.35
N VAL A 12 -6.33 8.14 8.47
CA VAL A 12 -4.93 8.60 8.46
C VAL A 12 -3.99 7.49 8.02
N ALA A 13 -4.17 6.27 8.52
CA ALA A 13 -3.36 5.11 8.14
C ALA A 13 -3.47 4.78 6.64
N ILE A 14 -4.66 4.86 6.05
CA ILE A 14 -4.81 4.69 4.59
C ILE A 14 -4.08 5.79 3.84
N ILE A 15 -4.23 7.06 4.23
CA ILE A 15 -3.54 8.16 3.55
C ILE A 15 -2.02 7.95 3.58
N VAL A 16 -1.48 7.60 4.75
CA VAL A 16 -0.05 7.31 4.90
C VAL A 16 0.36 6.14 4.02
N LEU A 17 -0.41 5.05 4.01
CA LEU A 17 -0.13 3.89 3.16
C LEU A 17 -0.14 4.25 1.67
N THR A 18 -1.14 5.01 1.21
CA THR A 18 -1.29 5.42 -0.19
C THR A 18 -0.15 6.31 -0.66
N ILE A 19 0.50 7.06 0.25
CA ILE A 19 1.68 7.87 -0.08
C ILE A 19 2.97 7.05 0.04
N ALA A 20 3.17 6.36 1.16
CA ALA A 20 4.42 5.67 1.46
C ALA A 20 4.66 4.47 0.55
N TYR A 21 3.61 3.72 0.19
CA TYR A 21 3.74 2.52 -0.63
C TYR A 21 4.29 2.80 -2.04
N PRO A 22 3.73 3.72 -2.84
CA PRO A 22 4.27 4.02 -4.17
C PRO A 22 5.67 4.65 -4.10
N LEU A 23 5.98 5.43 -3.06
CA LEU A 23 7.34 5.96 -2.84
C LEU A 23 8.34 4.82 -2.61
N ALA A 24 7.99 3.83 -1.77
CA ALA A 24 8.82 2.66 -1.56
C ALA A 24 8.99 1.82 -2.84
N ALA A 25 7.93 1.66 -3.63
CA ALA A 25 8.00 0.96 -4.92
C ALA A 25 8.88 1.71 -5.94
N MET A 26 8.81 3.04 -5.97
CA MET A 26 9.68 3.87 -6.81
C MET A 26 11.15 3.74 -6.39
N GLU A 27 11.44 3.76 -5.09
CA GLU A 27 12.80 3.60 -4.59
C GLU A 27 13.38 2.22 -4.93
N LEU A 28 12.56 1.17 -4.78
CA LEU A 28 12.93 -0.18 -5.19
C LEU A 28 13.25 -0.21 -6.69
N TYR A 29 12.43 0.47 -7.50
CA TYR A 29 12.66 0.56 -8.94
C TYR A 29 13.97 1.26 -9.29
N ALA A 30 14.19 2.44 -8.72
CA ALA A 30 15.39 3.24 -8.96
C ALA A 30 16.66 2.48 -8.55
N THR A 31 16.61 1.73 -7.45
CA THR A 31 17.78 1.03 -6.91
C THR A 31 18.06 -0.29 -7.63
N TYR A 32 17.04 -1.08 -7.93
CA TYR A 32 17.22 -2.48 -8.33
C TYR A 32 16.69 -2.82 -9.73
N LEU A 33 15.67 -2.10 -10.22
CA LEU A 33 14.99 -2.49 -11.46
C LEU A 33 15.41 -1.67 -12.68
N MET A 34 16.04 -0.50 -12.52
CA MET A 34 16.52 0.28 -13.65
C MET A 34 17.53 -0.46 -14.52
N ALA A 35 18.32 -1.37 -13.93
CA ALA A 35 19.28 -2.20 -14.66
C ALA A 35 18.64 -3.47 -15.27
N LEU A 36 17.38 -3.77 -14.94
CA LEU A 36 16.70 -4.98 -15.37
C LEU A 36 16.05 -4.75 -16.75
N PRO A 37 16.08 -5.74 -17.66
CA PRO A 37 15.28 -5.67 -18.88
C PRO A 37 13.78 -5.60 -18.55
N TRP A 38 13.02 -4.97 -19.45
CA TRP A 38 11.59 -4.69 -19.26
C TRP A 38 10.77 -5.93 -18.85
N TRP A 39 11.06 -7.10 -19.42
CA TRP A 39 10.36 -8.34 -19.12
C TRP A 39 10.60 -8.84 -17.69
N GLY A 40 11.71 -8.47 -17.06
CA GLY A 40 11.99 -8.74 -15.66
C GLY A 40 11.31 -7.74 -14.73
N ALA A 41 11.17 -6.48 -15.17
CA ALA A 41 10.53 -5.45 -14.37
C ALA A 41 9.00 -5.59 -14.30
N VAL A 42 8.36 -6.01 -15.40
CA VAL A 42 6.90 -6.24 -15.47
C VAL A 42 6.36 -7.16 -14.36
N PRO A 43 6.87 -8.39 -14.15
CA PRO A 43 6.35 -9.27 -13.11
C PRO A 43 6.59 -8.71 -11.70
N VAL A 44 7.71 -8.02 -11.47
CA VAL A 44 7.98 -7.38 -10.17
C VAL A 44 6.96 -6.27 -9.90
N PHE A 45 6.67 -5.43 -10.88
CA PHE A 45 5.63 -4.40 -10.76
C PHE A 45 4.23 -4.99 -10.62
N ALA A 46 3.92 -6.09 -11.31
CA ALA A 46 2.65 -6.78 -11.13
C ALA A 46 2.48 -7.30 -9.69
N VAL A 47 3.55 -7.88 -9.11
CA VAL A 47 3.56 -8.36 -7.73
C VAL A 47 3.49 -7.20 -6.74
N LEU A 48 4.29 -6.14 -6.91
CA LEU A 48 4.21 -4.93 -6.07
C LEU A 48 2.83 -4.26 -6.17
N GLY A 49 2.27 -4.18 -7.37
CA GLY A 49 0.94 -3.64 -7.62
C GLY A 49 -0.20 -4.53 -7.10
N ALA A 50 0.06 -5.81 -6.79
CA ALA A 50 -0.90 -6.67 -6.10
C ALA A 50 -0.69 -6.61 -4.57
N LEU A 51 0.55 -6.54 -4.11
CA LEU A 51 0.92 -6.58 -2.69
C LEU A 51 0.34 -5.41 -1.88
N TRP A 52 0.09 -4.25 -2.50
CA TRP A 52 -0.51 -3.09 -1.82
C TRP A 52 -1.91 -3.38 -1.28
N PHE A 53 -2.63 -4.35 -1.86
CA PHE A 53 -3.97 -4.73 -1.44
C PHE A 53 -3.99 -5.27 -0.01
N PHE A 54 -2.95 -6.01 0.40
CA PHE A 54 -2.91 -6.64 1.73
C PHE A 54 -2.88 -5.62 2.87
N PRO A 55 -1.97 -4.63 2.92
CA PRO A 55 -1.98 -3.63 3.98
C PRO A 55 -3.24 -2.77 3.92
N ALA A 56 -3.73 -2.41 2.72
CA ALA A 56 -4.96 -1.63 2.59
C ALA A 56 -6.19 -2.39 3.14
N SER A 57 -6.37 -3.64 2.73
CA SER A 57 -7.49 -4.48 3.19
C SER A 57 -7.42 -4.76 4.69
N TRP A 58 -6.22 -4.90 5.28
CA TRP A 58 -6.05 -5.00 6.72
C TRP A 58 -6.58 -3.75 7.42
N ILE A 59 -6.13 -2.55 7.01
CA ILE A 59 -6.54 -1.28 7.63
C ILE A 59 -8.06 -1.10 7.50
N ILE A 60 -8.64 -1.40 6.34
CA ILE A 60 -10.08 -1.34 6.11
C ILE A 60 -10.83 -2.30 7.04
N ARG A 61 -10.36 -3.55 7.16
CA ARG A 61 -10.96 -4.53 8.06
C ARG A 61 -10.89 -4.09 9.52
N TRP A 62 -9.79 -3.45 9.92
CA TRP A 62 -9.64 -2.90 11.26
C TRP A 62 -10.62 -1.74 11.51
N MET A 63 -10.82 -0.85 10.53
CA MET A 63 -11.82 0.22 10.60
C MET A 63 -13.27 -0.30 10.66
N ALA A 64 -13.53 -1.46 10.05
CA ALA A 64 -14.86 -2.04 9.96
C ALA A 64 -15.29 -2.79 11.23
N LYS A 65 -14.36 -3.15 12.13
CA LYS A 65 -14.72 -3.76 13.41
C LYS A 65 -15.52 -2.77 14.26
N ALA A 66 -16.66 -3.23 14.78
CA ALA A 66 -17.39 -2.50 15.81
C ALA A 66 -16.51 -2.41 17.07
N ASP A 67 -16.52 -1.23 17.69
CA ASP A 67 -15.88 -1.01 18.99
C ASP A 67 -16.72 -1.61 20.12
#